data_AF-A0A0F8D7M8-F1
#
_entry.id   AF-A0A0F8D7M8-F1
#
_cell.length_a   1.000
_cell.length_b   1.000
_cell.length_c   1.000
_cell.angle_alpha   90.00
_cell.angle_beta   90.00
_cell.angle_gamma   90.00
#
_symmetry.space_group_name_H-M   'P 1'
#
loop_
_entity.id
_entity.type
_entity.pdbx_description
1 polymer ?
#
loop_
_entity_poly.entity_id
_entity_poly.type
_entity_poly.pdbx_seq_one_letter_code
_entity_poly.pdbx_strand_id
1 'polypeptide(L)'
;MAVEIINGEKVIRKPKALYPEYPRKGGAAPTATHYCPGCGHGVLHKLIAEAIDDLGIQDRTVMISPVGCAVFAYYYFDAGNIQVAHGRAPAVGTGVSRAEENAVVISYQGDGDLASIGLNETLQAANRGEKLAVFFVNNTVYGMTGGQMAPTTLIGEKTTTSPEGRDPRFAGYPLHMCELISNLKAPVFIERVSVSDISHIRKARKAIKKAMEIQRDGKGYAFVEVLAACPTNLRMDAEQAIKFINEEMEPEFPLKNFRDNSAEAETLHRGVSDFTTETLEKLYGIESGAEEKPLRADFAPIQTKIAGFGGQGVLSMGIILAQAGVKANLNASWFPSYGPEQRGGTSNCSVVISGQSIGSPTVYTPDILIAMNRPSLEKFERAVKEGGFILYDSTIGEAETPAGVKAVAVPATEKAKEAGDERAANSFMLGVLLGLNVTGLEEEAFKEALAENFAGKPKVIKFNQQVLEAGAEWARENVKV
;
A
#
# COMPACT_ATOMS: atom_id res chain seq x y z
N MET A 1 -0.30 36.16 18.54
CA MET A 1 1.11 36.63 18.53
C MET A 1 1.51 36.27 19.92
N ALA A 2 2.61 35.54 20.11
CA ALA A 2 3.12 35.25 21.43
C ALA A 2 3.47 36.58 22.12
N VAL A 3 2.49 37.13 22.84
CA VAL A 3 2.57 38.39 23.55
C VAL A 3 3.00 38.03 24.94
N GLU A 4 4.27 38.25 25.22
CA GLU A 4 4.76 38.25 26.59
C GLU A 4 4.77 39.70 27.06
N ILE A 5 4.14 39.94 28.21
CA ILE A 5 4.20 41.26 28.84
C ILE A 5 5.47 41.24 29.69
N ILE A 6 6.53 41.87 29.20
CA ILE A 6 7.77 42.07 29.96
C ILE A 6 7.76 43.52 30.40
N ASN A 7 7.83 43.77 31.72
CA ASN A 7 7.80 45.12 32.30
C ASN A 7 6.62 46.00 31.84
N GLY A 8 5.46 45.40 31.55
CA GLY A 8 4.27 46.13 31.10
C GLY A 8 4.22 46.44 29.59
N GLU A 9 5.25 46.06 28.83
CA GLU A 9 5.30 46.28 27.39
C GLU A 9 4.97 45.03 26.58
N LYS A 10 4.23 45.23 25.48
CA LYS A 10 3.87 44.17 24.53
C LYS A 10 5.04 43.90 23.59
N VAL A 11 5.89 42.95 23.96
CA VAL A 11 7.06 42.60 23.12
C VAL A 11 6.64 41.61 22.03
N ILE A 12 6.78 42.00 20.77
CA ILE A 12 6.55 41.13 19.61
C ILE A 12 7.83 40.33 19.37
N ARG A 13 7.84 39.06 19.78
CA ARG A 13 8.97 38.15 19.55
C ARG A 13 8.73 37.18 18.40
N LYS A 14 9.82 36.63 17.86
CA LYS A 14 9.80 35.46 16.98
C LYS A 14 9.10 34.29 17.71
N PRO A 15 8.19 33.56 17.05
CA PRO A 15 7.55 32.39 17.66
C PRO A 15 8.58 31.34 18.11
N LYS A 16 8.34 30.70 19.25
CA LYS A 16 9.18 29.63 19.81
C LYS A 16 9.16 28.39 18.91
N ALA A 17 8.04 28.12 18.25
CA ALA A 17 7.93 27.06 17.26
C ALA A 17 8.82 27.24 16.01
N LEU A 18 9.54 28.36 15.86
CA LEU A 18 10.60 28.53 14.85
C LEU A 18 11.97 28.56 15.50
N TYR A 19 12.92 27.77 14.99
CA TYR A 19 14.29 27.82 15.45
C TYR A 19 14.86 29.25 15.32
N PRO A 20 15.62 29.74 16.32
CA PRO A 20 16.23 31.07 16.27
C PRO A 20 17.20 31.19 15.09
N GLU A 21 17.96 30.12 14.82
CA GLU A 21 18.92 29.95 13.73
C GLU A 21 18.69 28.61 13.02
N TYR A 22 19.11 28.50 11.77
CA TYR A 22 18.87 27.33 10.91
C TYR A 22 20.20 26.63 10.55
N PRO A 23 20.94 26.06 11.53
CA PRO A 23 22.28 25.52 11.29
C PRO A 23 22.29 24.39 10.25
N ARG A 24 21.19 23.64 10.15
CA ARG A 24 21.01 22.54 9.17
C ARG A 24 20.90 23.03 7.72
N LYS A 25 20.66 24.32 7.48
CA LYS A 25 20.69 24.95 6.13
C LYS A 25 22.09 24.96 5.52
N GLY A 26 23.13 24.98 6.36
CA GLY A 26 24.52 25.17 5.93
C GLY A 26 24.89 26.63 5.62
N GLY A 27 26.19 26.96 5.72
CA GLY A 27 26.77 28.22 5.27
C GLY A 27 26.83 29.37 6.29
N ALA A 28 27.21 30.56 5.79
CA ALA A 28 27.58 31.75 6.57
C ALA A 28 26.39 32.62 7.05
N ALA A 29 25.15 32.30 6.65
CA ALA A 29 23.95 33.09 6.97
C ALA A 29 22.87 32.23 7.67
N PRO A 30 23.12 31.79 8.92
CA PRO A 30 22.26 30.85 9.63
C PRO A 30 20.88 31.41 9.98
N THR A 31 20.68 32.73 9.92
CA THR A 31 19.38 33.38 10.19
C THR A 31 18.55 33.63 8.93
N ALA A 32 19.12 33.44 7.74
CA ALA A 32 18.43 33.71 6.47
C ALA A 32 17.54 32.55 6.05
N THR A 33 16.38 32.84 5.46
CA THR A 33 15.50 31.83 4.87
C THR A 33 16.07 31.28 3.55
N HIS A 34 15.60 30.12 3.10
CA HIS A 34 15.81 29.58 1.75
C HIS A 34 14.88 30.22 0.73
N TYR A 35 13.78 30.82 1.19
CA TYR A 35 12.75 31.37 0.32
C TYR A 35 13.20 32.69 -0.31
N CYS A 36 12.83 32.88 -1.56
CA CYS A 36 13.14 34.07 -2.34
C CYS A 36 12.51 35.34 -1.71
N PRO A 37 13.15 36.51 -1.86
CA PRO A 37 12.52 37.78 -1.50
C PRO A 37 11.15 37.94 -2.18
N GLY A 38 10.14 38.38 -1.43
CA GLY A 38 8.76 38.50 -1.92
C GLY A 38 7.94 37.21 -1.89
N CYS A 39 8.53 36.06 -1.54
CA CYS A 39 7.79 34.81 -1.47
C CYS A 39 6.87 34.73 -0.23
N GLY A 40 5.62 34.29 -0.41
CA GLY A 40 4.63 34.15 0.66
C GLY A 40 4.91 33.06 1.69
N HIS A 41 5.80 32.09 1.41
CA HIS A 41 6.12 31.00 2.34
C HIS A 41 6.58 31.50 3.73
N GLY A 42 7.37 32.58 3.78
CA GLY A 42 7.86 33.12 5.06
C GLY A 42 6.74 33.69 5.94
N VAL A 43 5.76 34.36 5.32
CA VAL A 43 4.58 34.87 6.02
C VAL A 43 3.74 33.70 6.54
N LEU A 44 3.49 32.70 5.70
CA LEU A 44 2.71 31.53 6.08
C LEU A 44 3.37 30.73 7.22
N HIS A 45 4.68 30.49 7.15
CA HIS A 45 5.43 29.85 8.25
C HIS A 45 5.29 30.60 9.56
N LYS A 46 5.42 31.94 9.53
CA LYS A 46 5.22 32.78 10.70
C LYS A 46 3.82 32.61 11.28
N LEU A 47 2.78 32.64 10.45
CA LEU A 47 1.39 32.49 10.91
C LEU A 47 1.11 31.11 11.52
N ILE A 48 1.65 30.04 10.93
CA ILE A 48 1.55 28.68 11.47
C ILE A 48 2.27 28.60 12.82
N ALA A 49 3.50 29.12 12.90
CA ALA A 49 4.28 29.09 14.14
C ALA A 49 3.63 29.90 15.27
N GLU A 50 3.06 31.07 14.95
CA GLU A 50 2.26 31.83 15.92
C GLU A 50 1.04 31.04 16.40
N ALA A 51 0.38 30.27 15.53
CA ALA A 51 -0.75 29.42 15.93
C ALA A 51 -0.31 28.25 16.82
N ILE A 52 0.85 27.63 16.55
CA ILE A 52 1.43 26.58 17.40
C ILE A 52 1.72 27.12 18.81
N ASP A 53 2.39 28.28 18.88
CA ASP A 53 2.70 28.96 20.15
C ASP A 53 1.43 29.38 20.90
N ASP A 54 0.51 30.08 20.22
CA ASP A 54 -0.73 30.59 20.82
C ASP A 54 -1.61 29.44 21.36
N LEU A 55 -1.45 28.21 20.87
CA LEU A 55 -2.19 27.01 21.29
C LEU A 55 -1.41 26.08 22.22
N GLY A 56 -0.11 26.29 22.44
CA GLY A 56 0.73 25.44 23.29
C GLY A 56 0.85 24.00 22.80
N ILE A 57 0.91 23.77 21.49
CA ILE A 57 0.88 22.44 20.86
C ILE A 57 2.22 22.02 20.22
N GLN A 58 3.31 22.72 20.52
CA GLN A 58 4.62 22.52 19.90
C GLN A 58 5.09 21.06 19.98
N ASP A 59 5.14 20.48 21.18
CA ASP A 59 5.63 19.10 21.40
C ASP A 59 4.73 18.01 20.81
N ARG A 60 3.48 18.36 20.45
CA ARG A 60 2.53 17.46 19.78
C ARG A 60 2.58 17.58 18.26
N THR A 61 3.24 18.62 17.73
CA THR A 61 3.16 18.95 16.31
C THR A 61 4.15 18.13 15.50
N VAL A 62 3.66 17.55 14.40
CA VAL A 62 4.48 16.89 13.38
C VAL A 62 4.23 17.54 12.02
N MET A 63 5.27 18.17 11.48
CA MET A 63 5.26 18.80 10.16
C MET A 63 5.66 17.79 9.09
N ILE A 64 4.76 17.53 8.14
CA ILE A 64 4.99 16.70 6.97
C ILE A 64 5.35 17.59 5.79
N SER A 65 6.60 17.50 5.35
CA SER A 65 7.19 18.38 4.33
C SER A 65 7.59 17.57 3.09
N PRO A 66 6.81 17.61 2.01
CA PRO A 66 7.15 16.90 0.78
C PRO A 66 8.09 17.71 -0.11
N VAL A 67 8.58 17.07 -1.18
CA VAL A 67 9.45 17.69 -2.18
C VAL A 67 8.77 18.90 -2.85
N GLY A 68 9.53 20.00 -2.99
CA GLY A 68 9.07 21.30 -3.50
C GLY A 68 9.60 22.42 -2.61
N CYS A 69 9.31 23.70 -2.89
CA CYS A 69 9.71 24.79 -1.99
C CYS A 69 9.18 24.56 -0.56
N ALA A 70 8.00 23.95 -0.45
CA ALA A 70 7.41 23.50 0.81
C ALA A 70 8.30 22.58 1.65
N VAL A 71 9.24 21.83 1.03
CA VAL A 71 10.15 20.93 1.73
C VAL A 71 10.94 21.68 2.81
N PHE A 72 11.28 22.95 2.60
CA PHE A 72 12.15 23.66 3.53
C PHE A 72 11.54 23.89 4.92
N ALA A 73 10.24 23.65 5.11
CA ALA A 73 9.58 23.72 6.43
C ALA A 73 10.35 22.95 7.52
N TYR A 74 10.92 21.78 7.21
CA TYR A 74 11.66 20.98 8.21
C TYR A 74 12.93 21.65 8.76
N TYR A 75 13.47 22.69 8.09
CA TYR A 75 14.61 23.45 8.58
C TYR A 75 14.24 24.53 9.60
N TYR A 76 12.97 24.94 9.65
CA TYR A 76 12.56 26.12 10.41
C TYR A 76 11.75 25.79 11.64
N PHE A 77 10.91 24.76 11.59
CA PHE A 77 10.01 24.44 12.70
C PHE A 77 10.71 23.62 13.78
N ASP A 78 10.69 24.13 15.01
CA ASP A 78 11.10 23.43 16.22
C ASP A 78 9.96 22.52 16.70
N ALA A 79 9.75 21.43 15.98
CA ALA A 79 8.70 20.44 16.19
C ALA A 79 9.13 19.08 15.60
N GLY A 80 8.28 18.06 15.69
CA GLY A 80 8.46 16.84 14.90
C GLY A 80 8.45 17.18 13.41
N ASN A 81 9.35 16.59 12.62
CA ASN A 81 9.45 16.86 11.19
C ASN A 81 9.68 15.55 10.43
N ILE A 82 8.91 15.32 9.37
CA ILE A 82 9.09 14.20 8.45
C ILE A 82 9.14 14.75 7.02
N GLN A 83 10.31 14.62 6.39
CA GLN A 83 10.45 14.87 4.96
C GLN A 83 9.98 13.64 4.19
N VAL A 84 9.17 13.86 3.15
CA VAL A 84 8.50 12.77 2.42
C VAL A 84 8.69 12.89 0.93
N ALA A 85 8.49 11.77 0.23
CA ALA A 85 8.47 11.74 -1.23
C ALA A 85 7.35 12.64 -1.79
N HIS A 86 7.58 13.15 -3.01
CA HIS A 86 6.65 14.03 -3.71
C HIS A 86 5.25 13.37 -3.85
N GLY A 87 4.21 14.10 -3.46
CA GLY A 87 2.80 13.70 -3.46
C GLY A 87 2.38 12.79 -2.31
N ARG A 88 3.30 12.43 -1.40
CA ARG A 88 3.03 11.42 -0.35
C ARG A 88 2.75 11.99 1.02
N ALA A 89 2.71 13.32 1.18
CA ALA A 89 2.37 13.95 2.45
C ALA A 89 1.01 13.49 3.04
N PRO A 90 -0.08 13.34 2.26
CA PRO A 90 -1.35 12.85 2.82
C PRO A 90 -1.27 11.38 3.28
N ALA A 91 -0.51 10.54 2.57
CA ALA A 91 -0.33 9.14 2.93
C ALA A 91 0.50 8.98 4.22
N VAL A 92 1.65 9.66 4.31
CA VAL A 92 2.48 9.63 5.51
C VAL A 92 1.78 10.32 6.69
N GLY A 93 1.12 11.46 6.46
CA GLY A 93 0.33 12.15 7.47
C GLY A 93 -0.80 11.28 8.01
N THR A 94 -1.48 10.50 7.16
CA THR A 94 -2.46 9.50 7.58
C THR A 94 -1.82 8.48 8.54
N GLY A 95 -0.63 7.97 8.21
CA GLY A 95 0.11 7.04 9.06
C GLY A 95 0.43 7.63 10.43
N VAL A 96 1.01 8.84 10.48
CA VAL A 96 1.35 9.53 11.73
C VAL A 96 0.11 9.77 12.58
N SER A 97 -0.94 10.32 11.97
CA SER A 97 -2.20 10.60 12.64
C SER A 97 -2.79 9.35 13.30
N ARG A 98 -2.65 8.18 12.65
CA ARG A 98 -3.22 6.89 13.11
C ARG A 98 -2.34 6.17 14.11
N ALA A 99 -1.03 6.30 13.98
CA ALA A 99 -0.07 5.73 14.91
C ALA A 99 -0.06 6.50 16.23
N GLU A 100 -0.20 7.83 16.18
CA GLU A 100 -0.11 8.72 17.34
C GLU A 100 -1.37 9.56 17.51
N GLU A 101 -2.30 9.07 18.33
CA GLU A 101 -3.64 9.64 18.47
C GLU A 101 -3.66 11.12 18.92
N ASN A 102 -2.67 11.51 19.73
CA ASN A 102 -2.54 12.87 20.28
C ASN A 102 -1.74 13.84 19.39
N ALA A 103 -1.17 13.37 18.28
CA ALA A 103 -0.35 14.20 17.40
C ALA A 103 -1.19 15.25 16.65
N VAL A 104 -0.63 16.45 16.51
CA VAL A 104 -1.12 17.52 15.63
C VAL A 104 -0.33 17.42 14.33
N VAL A 105 -0.95 16.88 13.28
CA VAL A 105 -0.26 16.63 12.03
C VAL A 105 -0.54 17.77 11.04
N ILE A 106 0.52 18.42 10.57
CA ILE A 106 0.46 19.49 9.58
C ILE A 106 1.01 18.96 8.25
N SER A 107 0.23 19.05 7.18
CA SER A 107 0.68 18.79 5.81
C SER A 107 0.94 20.12 5.11
N TYR A 108 2.20 20.41 4.75
CA TYR A 108 2.59 21.65 4.09
C TYR A 108 2.94 21.37 2.63
N GLN A 109 2.04 21.67 1.69
CA GLN A 109 2.17 21.19 0.30
C GLN A 109 2.07 22.34 -0.70
N GLY A 110 2.74 22.21 -1.85
CA GLY A 110 2.61 23.12 -2.99
C GLY A 110 1.75 22.52 -4.12
N ASP A 111 1.54 23.27 -5.20
CA ASP A 111 0.66 22.88 -6.32
C ASP A 111 0.95 21.52 -6.94
N GLY A 112 2.18 21.28 -7.39
CA GLY A 112 2.53 20.00 -7.99
C GLY A 112 2.43 18.83 -7.03
N ASP A 113 2.75 19.08 -5.77
CA ASP A 113 2.72 18.07 -4.75
C ASP A 113 1.28 17.62 -4.45
N LEU A 114 0.41 18.59 -4.18
CA LEU A 114 -0.94 18.34 -3.70
C LEU A 114 -1.93 18.09 -4.84
N ALA A 115 -1.91 18.94 -5.86
CA ALA A 115 -2.94 18.98 -6.90
C ALA A 115 -2.56 18.18 -8.16
N SER A 116 -1.31 17.70 -8.28
CA SER A 116 -0.86 16.83 -9.38
C SER A 116 -0.58 15.42 -8.88
N ILE A 117 0.68 15.08 -8.58
CA ILE A 117 1.09 13.71 -8.26
C ILE A 117 0.46 13.18 -6.96
N GLY A 118 0.13 14.06 -6.02
CA GLY A 118 -0.56 13.73 -4.76
C GLY A 118 -2.07 13.93 -4.77
N LEU A 119 -2.70 14.18 -5.92
CA LEU A 119 -4.13 14.52 -5.99
C LEU A 119 -5.01 13.44 -5.34
N ASN A 120 -4.84 12.18 -5.75
CA ASN A 120 -5.64 11.09 -5.22
C ASN A 120 -5.40 10.87 -3.72
N GLU A 121 -4.14 10.98 -3.25
CA GLU A 121 -3.81 10.83 -1.83
C GLU A 121 -4.49 11.92 -0.98
N THR A 122 -4.49 13.15 -1.49
CA THR A 122 -5.13 14.30 -0.84
C THR A 122 -6.64 14.09 -0.73
N LEU A 123 -7.29 13.70 -1.83
CA LEU A 123 -8.73 13.43 -1.83
C LEU A 123 -9.10 12.27 -0.91
N GLN A 124 -8.29 11.21 -0.89
CA GLN A 124 -8.56 10.05 -0.05
C GLN A 124 -8.36 10.35 1.45
N ALA A 125 -7.32 11.10 1.82
CA ALA A 125 -7.13 11.55 3.19
C ALA A 125 -8.26 12.49 3.65
N ALA A 126 -8.68 13.42 2.79
CA ALA A 126 -9.81 14.30 3.04
C ALA A 126 -11.13 13.52 3.18
N ASN A 127 -11.38 12.54 2.30
CA ASN A 127 -12.61 11.73 2.29
C ASN A 127 -12.73 10.86 3.55
N ARG A 128 -11.61 10.37 4.08
CA ARG A 128 -11.56 9.65 5.35
C ARG A 128 -11.66 10.56 6.58
N GLY A 129 -11.55 11.87 6.41
CA GLY A 129 -11.57 12.82 7.52
C GLY A 129 -10.34 12.70 8.43
N GLU A 130 -9.18 12.32 7.88
CA GLU A 130 -7.96 12.16 8.68
C GLU A 130 -7.66 13.42 9.51
N LYS A 131 -7.13 13.27 10.74
CA LYS A 131 -6.72 14.41 11.58
C LYS A 131 -5.46 15.05 10.98
N LEU A 132 -5.66 15.91 9.98
CA LEU A 132 -4.64 16.66 9.24
C LEU A 132 -5.07 18.13 9.10
N ALA A 133 -4.17 19.06 9.43
CA ALA A 133 -4.23 20.44 8.95
C ALA A 133 -3.40 20.54 7.67
N VAL A 134 -4.06 20.73 6.54
CA VAL A 134 -3.41 20.88 5.24
C VAL A 134 -3.32 22.35 4.88
N PHE A 135 -2.08 22.84 4.71
CA PHE A 135 -1.79 24.16 4.17
C PHE A 135 -1.31 24.00 2.74
N PHE A 136 -2.19 24.30 1.80
CA PHE A 136 -1.93 24.22 0.38
C PHE A 136 -1.43 25.58 -0.13
N VAL A 137 -0.16 25.66 -0.50
CA VAL A 137 0.44 26.85 -1.12
C VAL A 137 0.17 26.83 -2.61
N ASN A 138 -0.82 27.62 -3.05
CA ASN A 138 -1.11 27.85 -4.45
C ASN A 138 -0.26 29.03 -4.94
N ASN A 139 0.80 28.71 -5.67
CA ASN A 139 1.75 29.65 -6.25
C ASN A 139 1.78 29.58 -7.79
N THR A 140 0.84 28.84 -8.37
CA THR A 140 0.55 28.61 -9.80
C THR A 140 1.63 27.89 -10.61
N VAL A 141 2.75 27.46 -10.01
CA VAL A 141 3.87 26.85 -10.74
C VAL A 141 4.59 25.75 -9.95
N TYR A 142 5.43 24.96 -10.61
CA TYR A 142 6.40 24.12 -9.89
C TYR A 142 7.63 24.95 -9.52
N GLY A 143 7.52 25.64 -8.38
CA GLY A 143 8.50 26.64 -7.97
C GLY A 143 9.95 26.13 -7.87
N MET A 144 10.17 25.01 -7.18
CA MET A 144 11.52 24.49 -6.93
C MET A 144 12.21 23.97 -8.19
N THR A 145 11.46 23.45 -9.15
CA THR A 145 12.00 22.81 -10.36
C THR A 145 12.20 23.80 -11.52
N GLY A 146 11.93 25.09 -11.30
CA GLY A 146 12.19 26.15 -12.27
C GLY A 146 10.97 26.71 -12.97
N GLY A 147 9.77 26.56 -12.41
CA GLY A 147 8.58 27.28 -12.88
C GLY A 147 7.83 26.59 -14.02
N GLN A 148 7.68 25.27 -13.96
CA GLN A 148 6.82 24.51 -14.86
C GLN A 148 5.33 24.75 -14.56
N MET A 149 4.49 24.45 -15.55
CA MET A 149 3.05 24.47 -15.43
C MET A 149 2.57 23.52 -14.32
N ALA A 150 1.75 24.05 -13.43
CA ALA A 150 1.08 23.34 -12.36
C ALA A 150 -0.42 23.16 -12.66
N PRO A 151 -1.12 22.29 -11.90
CA PRO A 151 -2.57 22.13 -12.03
C PRO A 151 -3.37 23.42 -11.86
N THR A 152 -2.87 24.36 -11.05
CA THR A 152 -3.50 25.66 -10.72
C THR A 152 -3.00 26.82 -11.57
N THR A 153 -2.05 26.62 -12.49
CA THR A 153 -1.61 27.65 -13.45
C THR A 153 -2.81 28.25 -14.17
N LEU A 154 -2.91 29.58 -14.21
CA LEU A 154 -4.02 30.31 -14.80
C LEU A 154 -4.06 30.14 -16.33
N ILE A 155 -5.23 30.33 -16.93
CA ILE A 155 -5.36 30.37 -18.40
C ILE A 155 -4.50 31.52 -18.95
N GLY A 156 -3.69 31.24 -19.96
CA GLY A 156 -2.77 32.21 -20.56
C GLY A 156 -1.49 32.47 -19.77
N GLU A 157 -1.35 31.98 -18.54
CA GLU A 157 -0.13 32.13 -17.74
C GLU A 157 1.04 31.35 -18.39
N LYS A 158 2.13 32.07 -18.65
CA LYS A 158 3.32 31.54 -19.30
C LYS A 158 4.25 30.91 -18.28
N THR A 159 4.62 29.66 -18.53
CA THR A 159 5.54 28.89 -17.69
C THR A 159 6.66 28.31 -18.54
N THR A 160 7.69 27.70 -17.94
CA THR A 160 8.80 27.12 -18.73
C THR A 160 8.36 25.98 -19.65
N THR A 161 7.27 25.28 -19.32
CA THR A 161 6.70 24.18 -20.12
C THR A 161 5.44 24.59 -20.89
N SER A 162 4.94 25.81 -20.68
CA SER A 162 3.84 26.43 -21.45
C SER A 162 4.24 27.85 -21.89
N PRO A 163 5.22 27.99 -22.81
CA PRO A 163 5.78 29.30 -23.18
C PRO A 163 4.76 30.22 -23.87
N GLU A 164 3.75 29.65 -24.52
CA GLU A 164 2.63 30.40 -25.13
C GLU A 164 1.46 30.63 -24.18
N GLY A 165 1.59 30.21 -22.91
CA GLY A 165 0.53 30.26 -21.92
C GLY A 165 -0.22 28.94 -21.82
N ARG A 166 -0.96 28.75 -20.72
CA ARG A 166 -1.87 27.60 -20.59
C ARG A 166 -3.05 27.74 -21.56
N ASP A 167 -3.16 26.83 -22.54
CA ASP A 167 -4.37 26.67 -23.36
C ASP A 167 -5.30 25.62 -22.70
N PRO A 168 -6.52 25.99 -22.26
CA PRO A 168 -7.43 25.06 -21.62
C PRO A 168 -7.90 23.93 -22.55
N ARG A 169 -7.82 24.08 -23.87
CA ARG A 169 -8.19 23.03 -24.84
C ARG A 169 -7.12 21.95 -24.95
N PHE A 170 -5.88 22.25 -24.58
CA PHE A 170 -4.76 21.31 -24.63
C PHE A 170 -4.39 20.80 -23.23
N ALA A 171 -4.26 21.70 -22.26
CA ALA A 171 -3.79 21.40 -20.91
C ALA A 171 -4.92 21.30 -19.86
N GLY A 172 -6.18 21.56 -20.25
CA GLY A 172 -7.31 21.63 -19.33
C GLY A 172 -7.37 22.93 -18.52
N TYR A 173 -8.42 23.11 -17.72
CA TYR A 173 -8.64 24.30 -16.89
C TYR A 173 -7.86 24.23 -15.56
N PRO A 174 -7.56 25.39 -14.92
CA PRO A 174 -6.97 25.42 -13.59
C PRO A 174 -7.80 24.61 -12.58
N LEU A 175 -7.14 23.87 -11.69
CA LEU A 175 -7.81 22.96 -10.76
C LEU A 175 -8.22 23.66 -9.45
N HIS A 176 -9.51 23.70 -9.17
CA HIS A 176 -10.10 24.33 -7.98
C HIS A 176 -10.17 23.38 -6.78
N MET A 177 -9.09 23.29 -5.99
CA MET A 177 -8.97 22.29 -4.92
C MET A 177 -9.96 22.48 -3.76
N CYS A 178 -10.20 23.71 -3.28
CA CYS A 178 -11.22 23.97 -2.25
C CYS A 178 -12.60 23.48 -2.68
N GLU A 179 -12.99 23.76 -3.92
CA GLU A 179 -14.26 23.38 -4.53
C GLU A 179 -14.37 21.85 -4.62
N LEU A 180 -13.34 21.17 -5.13
CA LEU A 180 -13.30 19.71 -5.19
C LEU A 180 -13.44 19.06 -3.81
N ILE A 181 -12.62 19.49 -2.84
CA ILE A 181 -12.64 18.93 -1.48
C ILE A 181 -13.96 19.25 -0.77
N SER A 182 -14.58 20.40 -1.06
CA SER A 182 -15.88 20.79 -0.47
C SER A 182 -17.05 19.90 -0.88
N ASN A 183 -16.89 19.08 -1.92
CA ASN A 183 -17.88 18.07 -2.29
C ASN A 183 -17.79 16.80 -1.42
N LEU A 184 -16.69 16.60 -0.68
CA LEU A 184 -16.53 15.46 0.24
C LEU A 184 -17.28 15.72 1.54
N LYS A 185 -17.78 14.67 2.21
CA LYS A 185 -18.57 14.82 3.45
C LYS A 185 -17.71 15.06 4.69
N ALA A 186 -16.59 14.35 4.82
CA ALA A 186 -15.80 14.28 6.05
C ALA A 186 -14.99 15.54 6.43
N PRO A 187 -14.46 16.36 5.50
CA PRO A 187 -13.70 17.55 5.89
C PRO A 187 -14.50 18.50 6.78
N VAL A 188 -13.89 18.98 7.86
CA VAL A 188 -14.51 19.84 8.86
C VAL A 188 -14.43 21.31 8.47
N PHE A 189 -13.29 21.71 7.90
CA PHE A 189 -12.99 23.11 7.59
C PHE A 189 -12.27 23.24 6.26
N ILE A 190 -12.74 24.15 5.41
CA ILE A 190 -12.18 24.43 4.09
C ILE A 190 -12.25 25.93 3.85
N GLU A 191 -11.10 26.60 3.72
CA GLU A 191 -11.05 28.04 3.46
C GLU A 191 -9.91 28.39 2.50
N ARG A 192 -10.18 29.31 1.57
CA ARG A 192 -9.16 29.91 0.71
C ARG A 192 -8.84 31.31 1.21
N VAL A 193 -7.55 31.58 1.41
CA VAL A 193 -7.00 32.85 1.89
C VAL A 193 -5.84 33.33 1.03
N SER A 194 -5.43 34.58 1.22
CA SER A 194 -4.28 35.18 0.54
C SER A 194 -3.29 35.73 1.57
N VAL A 195 -2.02 35.83 1.17
CA VAL A 195 -0.96 36.50 1.95
C VAL A 195 -0.39 37.73 1.23
N SER A 196 -1.12 38.29 0.26
CA SER A 196 -0.69 39.41 -0.58
C SER A 196 -0.50 40.72 0.18
N ASP A 197 -1.38 41.03 1.13
CA ASP A 197 -1.33 42.29 1.88
C ASP A 197 -1.77 42.14 3.35
N ILE A 198 -1.68 43.22 4.13
CA ILE A 198 -1.97 43.22 5.57
C ILE A 198 -3.40 42.78 5.88
N SER A 199 -4.38 43.17 5.07
CA SER A 199 -5.78 42.80 5.27
C SER A 199 -5.97 41.30 5.05
N HIS A 200 -5.41 40.78 3.96
CA HIS A 200 -5.42 39.36 3.63
C HIS A 200 -4.66 38.52 4.66
N ILE A 201 -3.48 38.95 5.10
CA ILE A 201 -2.69 38.29 6.15
C ILE A 201 -3.47 38.15 7.46
N ARG A 202 -4.27 39.17 7.84
CA ARG A 202 -5.13 39.09 9.04
C ARG A 202 -6.22 38.04 8.91
N LYS A 203 -6.79 37.86 7.71
CA LYS A 203 -7.78 36.79 7.43
C LYS A 203 -7.10 35.42 7.42
N ALA A 204 -5.98 35.28 6.71
CA ALA A 204 -5.18 34.07 6.68
C ALA A 204 -4.80 33.59 8.08
N ARG A 205 -4.38 34.51 8.96
CA ARG A 205 -4.11 34.21 10.37
C ARG A 205 -5.28 33.54 11.09
N LYS A 206 -6.51 34.02 10.86
CA LYS A 206 -7.72 33.46 11.49
C LYS A 206 -8.00 32.05 10.98
N ALA A 207 -7.95 31.84 9.66
CA ALA A 207 -8.16 30.54 9.04
C ALA A 207 -7.11 29.51 9.48
N ILE A 208 -5.83 29.91 9.51
CA ILE A 208 -4.73 29.05 9.98
C ILE A 208 -4.93 28.67 11.45
N LYS A 209 -5.24 29.65 12.31
CA LYS A 209 -5.52 29.36 13.72
C LYS A 209 -6.71 28.41 13.88
N LYS A 210 -7.78 28.59 13.11
CA LYS A 210 -8.97 27.71 13.12
C LYS A 210 -8.60 26.28 12.73
N ALA A 211 -7.84 26.10 11.65
CA ALA A 211 -7.36 24.78 11.23
C ALA A 211 -6.53 24.09 12.33
N MET A 212 -5.67 24.85 13.03
CA MET A 212 -4.88 24.33 14.15
C MET A 212 -5.72 24.01 15.40
N GLU A 213 -6.77 24.78 15.70
CA GLU A 213 -7.73 24.47 16.77
C GLU A 213 -8.44 23.13 16.51
N ILE A 214 -8.88 22.90 15.27
CA ILE A 214 -9.52 21.63 14.84
C ILE A 214 -8.57 20.45 15.05
N GLN A 215 -7.28 20.61 14.74
CA GLN A 215 -6.29 19.55 14.97
C GLN A 215 -5.99 19.32 16.44
N ARG A 216 -5.82 20.39 17.23
CA ARG A 216 -5.60 20.28 18.68
C ARG A 216 -6.72 19.46 19.34
N ASP A 217 -7.96 19.69 18.89
CA ASP A 217 -9.18 19.09 19.41
C ASP A 217 -9.50 17.72 18.77
N GLY A 218 -8.69 17.26 17.80
CA GLY A 218 -8.82 15.96 17.15
C GLY A 218 -10.07 15.80 16.28
N LYS A 219 -10.62 16.89 15.75
CA LYS A 219 -11.94 16.90 15.09
C LYS A 219 -11.95 16.39 13.65
N GLY A 220 -10.79 16.22 13.01
CA GLY A 220 -10.68 15.66 11.67
C GLY A 220 -9.96 16.56 10.69
N TYR A 221 -10.34 16.53 9.41
CA TYR A 221 -9.57 17.14 8.34
C TYR A 221 -9.87 18.64 8.18
N ALA A 222 -8.83 19.47 8.17
CA ALA A 222 -8.90 20.90 7.92
C ALA A 222 -8.02 21.27 6.71
N PHE A 223 -8.56 22.06 5.79
CA PHE A 223 -7.89 22.45 4.55
C PHE A 223 -7.86 23.97 4.41
N VAL A 224 -6.68 24.53 4.21
CA VAL A 224 -6.48 25.95 3.96
C VAL A 224 -5.66 26.13 2.70
N GLU A 225 -6.29 26.61 1.64
CA GLU A 225 -5.59 27.04 0.42
C GLU A 225 -5.09 28.48 0.60
N VAL A 226 -3.82 28.71 0.29
CA VAL A 226 -3.14 29.99 0.48
C VAL A 226 -2.61 30.46 -0.87
N LEU A 227 -3.18 31.54 -1.40
CA LEU A 227 -2.67 32.21 -2.60
C LEU A 227 -1.36 32.93 -2.25
N ALA A 228 -0.27 32.51 -2.88
CA ALA A 228 1.08 33.00 -2.62
C ALA A 228 1.96 32.87 -3.87
N ALA A 229 1.92 33.86 -4.75
CA ALA A 229 2.65 33.87 -6.02
C ALA A 229 4.16 33.57 -5.87
N CYS A 230 4.75 32.98 -6.92
CA CYS A 230 6.17 32.68 -7.02
C CYS A 230 6.93 33.80 -7.77
N PRO A 231 7.45 34.85 -7.09
CA PRO A 231 8.04 36.01 -7.77
C PRO A 231 9.21 35.64 -8.69
N THR A 232 10.03 34.66 -8.27
CA THR A 232 11.22 34.26 -9.02
C THR A 232 10.88 33.63 -10.37
N ASN A 233 9.97 32.66 -10.41
CA ASN A 233 9.66 31.95 -11.64
C ASN A 233 8.71 32.73 -12.54
N LEU A 234 7.82 33.53 -11.95
CA LEU A 234 6.94 34.44 -12.69
C LEU A 234 7.64 35.73 -13.11
N ARG A 235 8.92 35.93 -12.71
CA ARG A 235 9.75 37.09 -13.02
C ARG A 235 9.10 38.41 -12.59
N MET A 236 8.50 38.39 -11.41
CA MET A 236 7.81 39.51 -10.80
C MET A 236 8.61 40.05 -9.62
N ASP A 237 8.62 41.37 -9.45
CA ASP A 237 8.97 41.97 -8.16
C ASP A 237 7.84 41.75 -7.12
N ALA A 238 8.05 42.23 -5.90
CA ALA A 238 7.09 42.04 -4.81
C ALA A 238 5.75 42.76 -5.08
N GLU A 239 5.76 43.94 -5.70
CA GLU A 239 4.52 44.68 -5.98
C GLU A 239 3.73 44.02 -7.11
N GLN A 240 4.43 43.55 -8.14
CA GLN A 240 3.84 42.79 -9.25
C GLN A 240 3.25 41.47 -8.75
N ALA A 241 3.92 40.75 -7.85
CA ALA A 241 3.39 39.52 -7.26
C ALA A 241 2.10 39.78 -6.45
N ILE A 242 2.02 40.89 -5.72
CA ILE A 242 0.80 41.29 -5.00
C ILE A 242 -0.33 41.59 -5.97
N LYS A 243 -0.06 42.36 -7.03
CA LYS A 243 -1.05 42.67 -8.07
C LYS A 243 -1.52 41.40 -8.77
N PHE A 244 -0.61 40.50 -9.13
CA PHE A 244 -0.95 39.20 -9.74
C PHE A 244 -1.89 38.38 -8.85
N ILE A 245 -1.61 38.31 -7.54
CA ILE A 245 -2.52 37.62 -6.62
C ILE A 245 -3.89 38.28 -6.62
N ASN A 246 -3.96 39.59 -6.40
CA ASN A 246 -5.22 40.31 -6.18
C ASN A 246 -6.05 40.49 -7.46
N GLU A 247 -5.41 40.69 -8.61
CA GLU A 247 -6.05 41.06 -9.87
C GLU A 247 -6.22 39.87 -10.83
N GLU A 248 -5.44 38.79 -10.67
CA GLU A 248 -5.50 37.61 -11.56
C GLU A 248 -5.85 36.32 -10.81
N MET A 249 -5.13 35.99 -9.73
CA MET A 249 -5.39 34.75 -8.99
C MET A 249 -6.72 34.78 -8.22
N GLU A 250 -7.04 35.87 -7.52
CA GLU A 250 -8.28 35.97 -6.74
C GLU A 250 -9.56 35.84 -7.58
N PRO A 251 -9.65 36.43 -8.80
CA PRO A 251 -10.77 36.15 -9.70
C PRO A 251 -10.93 34.67 -10.08
N GLU A 252 -9.82 33.96 -10.37
CA GLU A 252 -9.85 32.53 -10.70
C GLU A 252 -10.11 31.66 -9.46
N PHE A 253 -9.55 32.07 -8.31
CA PHE A 253 -9.57 31.36 -7.03
C PHE A 253 -10.19 32.26 -5.93
N PRO A 254 -11.53 32.41 -5.87
CA PRO A 254 -12.17 33.34 -4.95
C PRO A 254 -11.88 33.04 -3.49
N LEU A 255 -11.47 34.07 -2.73
CA LEU A 255 -11.22 33.97 -1.29
C LEU A 255 -12.53 33.87 -0.52
N LYS A 256 -12.80 32.72 0.10
CA LYS A 256 -13.95 32.50 0.96
C LYS A 256 -13.77 31.28 1.85
N ASN A 257 -14.59 31.22 2.89
CA ASN A 257 -14.83 29.99 3.63
C ASN A 257 -15.83 29.13 2.84
N PHE A 258 -15.43 27.92 2.48
CA PHE A 258 -16.26 26.94 1.75
C PHE A 258 -17.01 26.02 2.71
N ARG A 259 -16.44 25.80 3.91
CA ARG A 259 -17.04 25.00 4.97
C ARG A 259 -16.40 25.34 6.31
N ASP A 260 -17.24 25.45 7.33
CA ASP A 260 -16.85 25.42 8.74
C ASP A 260 -17.92 24.69 9.55
N ASN A 261 -17.70 23.41 9.81
CA ASN A 261 -18.53 22.58 10.68
C ASN A 261 -17.83 22.34 12.02
N SER A 262 -16.87 23.19 12.41
CA SER A 262 -16.03 22.94 13.59
C SER A 262 -16.78 23.02 14.91
N ALA A 263 -17.94 23.67 14.93
CA ALA A 263 -18.82 23.73 16.10
C ALA A 263 -19.56 22.41 16.32
N GLU A 264 -20.00 21.75 15.25
CA GLU A 264 -20.74 20.48 15.30
C GLU A 264 -19.83 19.24 15.25
N ALA A 265 -18.61 19.37 14.73
CA ALA A 265 -17.68 18.25 14.59
C ALA A 265 -17.25 17.68 15.95
N GLU A 266 -17.48 16.39 16.13
CA GLU A 266 -17.03 15.61 17.28
C GLU A 266 -15.54 15.24 17.16
N THR A 267 -14.89 14.98 18.28
CA THR A 267 -13.53 14.46 18.31
C THR A 267 -13.51 13.06 17.68
N LEU A 268 -12.62 12.83 16.72
CA LEU A 268 -12.42 11.51 16.14
C LEU A 268 -11.61 10.66 17.12
N HIS A 269 -12.27 9.65 17.69
CA HIS A 269 -11.64 8.64 18.53
C HIS A 269 -11.34 7.40 17.69
N ARG A 270 -10.06 7.05 17.55
CA ARG A 270 -9.65 5.78 16.93
C ARG A 270 -9.64 4.69 18.00
N GLY A 271 -10.20 3.52 17.65
CA GLY A 271 -10.16 2.36 18.54
C GLY A 271 -8.72 1.93 18.80
N VAL A 272 -8.44 1.44 20.02
CA VAL A 272 -7.15 0.81 20.34
C VAL A 272 -7.14 -0.56 19.70
N SER A 273 -6.18 -0.82 18.81
CA SER A 273 -5.96 -2.16 18.27
C SER A 273 -5.33 -3.04 19.34
N ASP A 274 -5.93 -4.20 19.58
CA ASP A 274 -5.38 -5.24 20.43
C ASP A 274 -4.56 -6.21 19.57
N PHE A 275 -3.24 -6.16 19.74
CA PHE A 275 -2.29 -7.02 19.05
C PHE A 275 -1.74 -8.14 19.96
N THR A 276 -2.42 -8.45 21.07
CA THR A 276 -2.06 -9.59 21.90
C THR A 276 -2.14 -10.88 21.11
N THR A 277 -1.28 -11.84 21.44
CA THR A 277 -1.26 -13.18 20.81
C THR A 277 -2.64 -13.82 20.89
N GLU A 278 -3.33 -13.74 22.03
CA GLU A 278 -4.68 -14.30 22.21
C GLU A 278 -5.69 -13.72 21.21
N THR A 279 -5.72 -12.39 21.06
CA THR A 279 -6.61 -11.74 20.10
C THR A 279 -6.29 -12.13 18.67
N LEU A 280 -5.00 -12.19 18.31
CA LEU A 280 -4.56 -12.63 17.00
C LEU A 280 -4.93 -14.10 16.75
N GLU A 281 -4.65 -14.99 17.68
CA GLU A 281 -4.99 -16.42 17.61
C GLU A 281 -6.50 -16.60 17.40
N LYS A 282 -7.33 -15.92 18.19
CA LYS A 282 -8.78 -15.93 18.03
C LYS A 282 -9.23 -15.41 16.67
N LEU A 283 -8.62 -14.33 16.18
CA LEU A 283 -8.99 -13.68 14.92
C LEU A 283 -8.63 -14.56 13.71
N TYR A 284 -7.53 -15.29 13.80
CA TYR A 284 -7.10 -16.25 12.78
C TYR A 284 -7.64 -17.68 13.00
N GLY A 285 -8.40 -17.92 14.06
CA GLY A 285 -8.92 -19.25 14.40
C GLY A 285 -7.82 -20.26 14.74
N ILE A 286 -6.70 -19.80 15.27
CA ILE A 286 -5.56 -20.63 15.68
C ILE A 286 -5.88 -21.23 17.04
N GLU A 287 -5.79 -22.56 17.15
CA GLU A 287 -5.91 -23.24 18.43
C GLU A 287 -4.64 -23.02 19.26
N SER A 288 -4.79 -22.36 20.42
CA SER A 288 -3.71 -22.16 21.38
C SER A 288 -3.26 -23.51 21.96
N GLY A 289 -1.94 -23.77 22.00
CA GLY A 289 -1.37 -24.94 22.68
C GLY A 289 -1.05 -26.15 21.80
N ALA A 290 -0.93 -25.97 20.48
CA ALA A 290 -0.36 -27.00 19.61
C ALA A 290 1.07 -27.37 20.08
N GLU A 291 1.30 -28.66 20.32
CA GLU A 291 2.61 -29.16 20.72
C GLU A 291 3.57 -29.09 19.52
N GLU A 292 4.67 -28.35 19.67
CA GLU A 292 5.70 -28.25 18.64
C GLU A 292 6.44 -29.58 18.54
N LYS A 293 6.13 -30.37 17.51
CA LYS A 293 6.81 -31.64 17.25
C LYS A 293 8.17 -31.38 16.60
N PRO A 294 9.22 -32.14 16.97
CA PRO A 294 10.55 -31.95 16.39
C PRO A 294 10.52 -32.22 14.89
N LEU A 295 11.12 -31.30 14.12
CA LEU A 295 11.29 -31.45 12.68
C LEU A 295 12.17 -32.67 12.37
N ARG A 296 11.79 -33.43 11.34
CA ARG A 296 12.59 -34.56 10.82
C ARG A 296 13.73 -34.06 9.93
N ALA A 297 14.75 -33.47 10.54
CA ALA A 297 15.84 -32.77 9.83
C ALA A 297 16.66 -33.65 8.86
N ASP A 298 16.59 -34.97 9.02
CA ASP A 298 17.21 -35.99 8.17
C ASP A 298 16.43 -36.26 6.87
N PHE A 299 15.19 -35.76 6.77
CA PHE A 299 14.36 -35.95 5.59
C PHE A 299 14.87 -35.12 4.40
N ALA A 300 15.30 -35.83 3.35
CA ALA A 300 15.78 -35.22 2.12
C ALA A 300 14.66 -34.40 1.43
N PRO A 301 14.97 -33.22 0.84
CA PRO A 301 13.97 -32.43 0.14
C PRO A 301 13.35 -33.18 -1.04
N ILE A 302 12.03 -33.05 -1.21
CA ILE A 302 11.27 -33.56 -2.35
C ILE A 302 10.53 -32.39 -2.99
N GLN A 303 10.73 -32.23 -4.29
CA GLN A 303 10.22 -31.16 -5.12
C GLN A 303 9.26 -31.73 -6.15
N THR A 304 7.99 -31.36 -6.03
CA THR A 304 6.91 -31.82 -6.90
C THR A 304 6.39 -30.66 -7.75
N LYS A 305 6.28 -30.87 -9.06
CA LYS A 305 5.57 -30.00 -9.98
C LYS A 305 4.23 -30.63 -10.31
N ILE A 306 3.13 -29.90 -10.15
CA ILE A 306 1.79 -30.38 -10.49
C ILE A 306 1.22 -29.42 -11.53
N ALA A 307 0.74 -29.91 -12.66
CA ALA A 307 0.30 -29.07 -13.76
C ALA A 307 -0.91 -29.65 -14.51
N GLY A 308 -1.76 -28.76 -15.03
CA GLY A 308 -3.01 -29.12 -15.71
C GLY A 308 -3.81 -27.88 -16.12
N PHE A 309 -5.10 -28.08 -16.35
CA PHE A 309 -6.05 -27.00 -16.62
C PHE A 309 -6.80 -26.62 -15.34
N GLY A 310 -7.24 -25.37 -15.28
CA GLY A 310 -8.19 -24.93 -14.25
C GLY A 310 -9.42 -25.84 -14.23
N GLY A 311 -9.72 -26.43 -13.07
CA GLY A 311 -10.80 -27.41 -12.88
C GLY A 311 -10.31 -28.85 -12.63
N GLN A 312 -9.07 -29.20 -12.97
CA GLN A 312 -8.51 -30.55 -12.78
C GLN A 312 -7.94 -30.78 -11.36
N GLY A 313 -8.21 -29.89 -10.40
CA GLY A 313 -7.75 -30.03 -9.02
C GLY A 313 -6.23 -29.84 -8.81
N VAL A 314 -5.50 -29.25 -9.77
CA VAL A 314 -4.04 -29.03 -9.72
C VAL A 314 -3.58 -28.34 -8.44
N LEU A 315 -4.18 -27.19 -8.13
CA LEU A 315 -3.83 -26.41 -6.94
C LEU A 315 -4.20 -27.15 -5.65
N SER A 316 -5.35 -27.83 -5.63
CA SER A 316 -5.79 -28.63 -4.49
C SER A 316 -4.88 -29.82 -4.22
N MET A 317 -4.36 -30.49 -5.26
CA MET A 317 -3.34 -31.53 -5.06
C MET A 317 -2.10 -30.97 -4.40
N GLY A 318 -1.67 -29.78 -4.83
CA GLY A 318 -0.50 -29.13 -4.24
C GLY A 318 -0.70 -28.76 -2.78
N ILE A 319 -1.88 -28.25 -2.43
CA ILE A 319 -2.25 -27.92 -1.05
C ILE A 319 -2.30 -29.18 -0.19
N ILE A 320 -2.98 -30.24 -0.65
CA ILE A 320 -3.08 -31.51 0.08
C ILE A 320 -1.68 -32.10 0.30
N LEU A 321 -0.81 -32.11 -0.72
CA LEU A 321 0.55 -32.61 -0.60
C LEU A 321 1.38 -31.79 0.40
N ALA A 322 1.28 -30.45 0.35
CA ALA A 322 1.97 -29.58 1.30
C ALA A 322 1.46 -29.78 2.73
N GLN A 323 0.15 -29.87 2.94
CA GLN A 323 -0.47 -30.16 4.23
C GLN A 323 -0.06 -31.54 4.75
N ALA A 324 0.05 -32.56 3.89
CA ALA A 324 0.55 -33.88 4.28
C ALA A 324 2.01 -33.79 4.77
N GLY A 325 2.85 -32.97 4.13
CA GLY A 325 4.20 -32.66 4.61
C GLY A 325 4.20 -32.01 6.00
N VAL A 326 3.35 -30.99 6.21
CA VAL A 326 3.22 -30.32 7.53
C VAL A 326 2.76 -31.31 8.61
N LYS A 327 1.77 -32.15 8.32
CA LYS A 327 1.27 -33.17 9.25
C LYS A 327 2.31 -34.25 9.59
N ALA A 328 3.25 -34.48 8.69
CA ALA A 328 4.41 -35.33 8.92
C ALA A 328 5.57 -34.64 9.67
N ASN A 329 5.34 -33.42 10.20
CA ASN A 329 6.35 -32.57 10.87
C ASN A 329 7.54 -32.24 9.98
N LEU A 330 7.26 -31.86 8.73
CA LEU A 330 8.23 -31.40 7.76
C LEU A 330 7.92 -29.95 7.37
N ASN A 331 8.95 -29.26 6.90
CA ASN A 331 8.77 -27.96 6.25
C ASN A 331 8.09 -28.19 4.90
N ALA A 332 7.09 -27.38 4.58
CA ALA A 332 6.40 -27.41 3.30
C ALA A 332 6.32 -26.01 2.70
N SER A 333 6.47 -25.93 1.38
CA SER A 333 6.19 -24.73 0.60
C SER A 333 5.26 -25.08 -0.54
N TRP A 334 4.28 -24.22 -0.80
CA TRP A 334 3.34 -24.35 -1.90
C TRP A 334 3.32 -23.04 -2.69
N PHE A 335 3.62 -23.13 -3.98
CA PHE A 335 3.71 -21.97 -4.86
C PHE A 335 2.85 -22.15 -6.11
N PRO A 336 1.69 -21.47 -6.18
CA PRO A 336 0.80 -21.57 -7.34
C PRO A 336 1.26 -20.65 -8.48
N SER A 337 0.98 -21.07 -9.71
CA SER A 337 1.13 -20.28 -10.93
C SER A 337 -0.03 -20.58 -11.86
N TYR A 338 -0.89 -19.59 -12.07
CA TYR A 338 -2.07 -19.69 -12.92
C TYR A 338 -2.24 -18.39 -13.71
N GLY A 339 -2.82 -18.51 -14.92
CA GLY A 339 -3.13 -17.35 -15.75
C GLY A 339 -4.36 -16.56 -15.24
N PRO A 340 -4.64 -15.39 -15.83
CA PRO A 340 -5.81 -14.57 -15.48
C PRO A 340 -7.15 -15.23 -15.85
N GLU A 341 -7.14 -16.34 -16.61
CA GLU A 341 -8.34 -17.04 -17.07
C GLU A 341 -9.05 -17.78 -15.92
N GLN A 342 -10.35 -17.53 -15.74
CA GLN A 342 -11.14 -18.16 -14.67
C GLN A 342 -11.40 -19.66 -14.87
N ARG A 343 -11.36 -20.20 -16.10
CA ARG A 343 -11.54 -21.64 -16.42
C ARG A 343 -10.72 -22.03 -17.64
N GLY A 344 -10.22 -23.27 -17.68
CA GLY A 344 -9.51 -23.82 -18.83
C GLY A 344 -8.10 -23.26 -19.07
N GLY A 345 -7.69 -22.20 -18.36
CA GLY A 345 -6.32 -21.70 -18.37
C GLY A 345 -5.34 -22.74 -17.80
N THR A 346 -4.08 -22.66 -18.23
CA THR A 346 -3.02 -23.51 -17.67
C THR A 346 -2.79 -23.13 -16.21
N SER A 347 -2.81 -24.13 -15.33
CA SER A 347 -2.52 -23.99 -13.91
C SER A 347 -1.40 -24.95 -13.55
N ASN A 348 -0.44 -24.49 -12.77
CA ASN A 348 0.54 -25.34 -12.14
C ASN A 348 0.82 -24.88 -10.71
N CYS A 349 1.38 -25.77 -9.91
CA CYS A 349 1.95 -25.39 -8.63
C CYS A 349 3.24 -26.17 -8.39
N SER A 350 4.09 -25.59 -7.55
CA SER A 350 5.30 -26.23 -7.06
C SER A 350 5.09 -26.55 -5.59
N VAL A 351 5.46 -27.75 -5.17
CA VAL A 351 5.44 -28.18 -3.78
C VAL A 351 6.85 -28.61 -3.40
N VAL A 352 7.37 -28.07 -2.31
CA VAL A 352 8.65 -28.52 -1.74
C VAL A 352 8.36 -29.01 -0.33
N ILE A 353 8.77 -30.23 -0.02
CA ILE A 353 8.70 -30.81 1.33
C ILE A 353 10.11 -31.13 1.77
N SER A 354 10.51 -30.72 2.97
CA SER A 354 11.88 -30.89 3.45
C SER A 354 11.98 -31.03 4.96
N GLY A 355 12.96 -31.81 5.42
CA GLY A 355 13.39 -31.81 6.82
C GLY A 355 14.02 -30.48 7.26
N GLN A 356 14.49 -29.67 6.32
CA GLN A 356 15.17 -28.39 6.55
C GLN A 356 14.34 -27.20 6.04
N SER A 357 14.72 -25.99 6.46
CA SER A 357 14.08 -24.76 5.98
C SER A 357 14.22 -24.61 4.47
N ILE A 358 13.11 -24.24 3.82
CA ILE A 358 13.03 -24.12 2.37
C ILE A 358 13.44 -22.70 1.95
N GLY A 359 14.56 -22.56 1.25
CA GLY A 359 15.08 -21.27 0.80
C GLY A 359 14.39 -20.69 -0.45
N SER A 360 13.76 -21.53 -1.27
CA SER A 360 13.02 -21.10 -2.46
C SER A 360 11.77 -21.96 -2.68
N PRO A 361 10.61 -21.34 -2.95
CA PRO A 361 9.38 -22.06 -3.22
C PRO A 361 9.28 -22.51 -4.70
N THR A 362 10.24 -22.11 -5.54
CA THR A 362 10.23 -22.39 -6.98
C THR A 362 10.94 -23.71 -7.30
N VAL A 363 10.27 -24.58 -8.03
CA VAL A 363 10.81 -25.87 -8.49
C VAL A 363 11.15 -25.77 -9.98
N TYR A 364 12.46 -25.77 -10.28
CA TYR A 364 12.99 -25.77 -11.65
C TYR A 364 13.29 -27.18 -12.15
N THR A 365 13.76 -28.06 -11.27
CA THR A 365 14.11 -29.46 -11.57
C THR A 365 13.38 -30.41 -10.62
N PRO A 366 12.09 -30.72 -10.88
CA PRO A 366 11.28 -31.54 -9.99
C PRO A 366 11.79 -32.99 -9.88
N ASP A 367 11.65 -33.56 -8.69
CA ASP A 367 11.75 -35.00 -8.44
C ASP A 367 10.54 -35.74 -9.01
N ILE A 368 9.37 -35.09 -8.95
CA ILE A 368 8.08 -35.64 -9.36
C ILE A 368 7.35 -34.61 -10.20
N LEU A 369 6.88 -35.01 -11.39
CA LEU A 369 5.92 -34.26 -12.19
C LEU A 369 4.57 -34.99 -12.17
N ILE A 370 3.50 -34.28 -11.82
CA ILE A 370 2.11 -34.71 -12.03
C ILE A 370 1.51 -33.86 -13.15
N ALA A 371 1.13 -34.48 -14.26
CA ALA A 371 0.56 -33.80 -15.42
C ALA A 371 -0.85 -34.31 -15.75
N MET A 372 -1.85 -33.43 -15.61
CA MET A 372 -3.27 -33.76 -15.86
C MET A 372 -3.70 -33.52 -17.31
N ASN A 373 -2.84 -32.94 -18.16
CA ASN A 373 -3.11 -32.75 -19.58
C ASN A 373 -1.82 -32.75 -20.42
N ARG A 374 -1.99 -32.95 -21.73
CA ARG A 374 -0.88 -33.05 -22.69
C ARG A 374 0.01 -31.79 -22.75
N PRO A 375 -0.53 -30.56 -22.88
CA PRO A 375 0.31 -29.36 -22.91
C PRO A 375 1.17 -29.17 -21.65
N SER A 376 0.67 -29.59 -20.49
CA SER A 376 1.41 -29.51 -19.22
C SER A 376 2.51 -30.56 -19.15
N LEU A 377 2.26 -31.78 -19.64
CA LEU A 377 3.26 -32.84 -19.72
C LEU A 377 4.43 -32.39 -20.61
N GLU A 378 4.14 -32.03 -21.86
CA GLU A 378 5.15 -31.61 -22.85
C GLU A 378 5.95 -30.40 -22.39
N LYS A 379 5.32 -29.49 -21.63
CA LYS A 379 5.98 -28.30 -21.08
C LYS A 379 7.00 -28.62 -19.99
N PHE A 380 6.73 -29.62 -19.13
CA PHE A 380 7.50 -29.83 -17.91
C PHE A 380 8.27 -31.15 -17.85
N GLU A 381 8.01 -32.11 -18.73
CA GLU A 381 8.65 -33.44 -18.71
C GLU A 381 10.18 -33.35 -18.75
N ARG A 382 10.74 -32.43 -19.54
CA ARG A 382 12.20 -32.26 -19.71
C ARG A 382 12.88 -31.61 -18.52
N ALA A 383 12.10 -31.04 -17.59
CA ALA A 383 12.63 -30.43 -16.38
C ALA A 383 12.84 -31.46 -15.26
N VAL A 384 12.20 -32.64 -15.37
CA VAL A 384 12.28 -33.68 -14.34
C VAL A 384 13.69 -34.21 -14.23
N LYS A 385 14.20 -34.33 -13.01
CA LYS A 385 15.56 -34.83 -12.76
C LYS A 385 15.72 -36.28 -13.21
N GLU A 386 16.95 -36.69 -13.52
CA GLU A 386 17.28 -38.11 -13.74
C GLU A 386 16.91 -38.96 -12.50
N GLY A 387 16.29 -40.11 -12.74
CA GLY A 387 15.73 -40.98 -11.71
C GLY A 387 14.39 -40.49 -11.11
N GLY A 388 13.87 -39.34 -11.57
CA GLY A 388 12.58 -38.79 -11.15
C GLY A 388 11.38 -39.51 -11.74
N PHE A 389 10.18 -39.11 -11.30
CA PHE A 389 8.90 -39.69 -11.71
C PHE A 389 8.05 -38.70 -12.52
N ILE A 390 7.40 -39.21 -13.56
CA ILE A 390 6.34 -38.52 -14.29
C ILE A 390 5.06 -39.32 -14.15
N LEU A 391 4.08 -38.78 -13.42
CA LEU A 391 2.73 -39.31 -13.32
C LEU A 391 1.84 -38.47 -14.24
N TYR A 392 1.24 -39.08 -15.25
CA TYR A 392 0.36 -38.36 -16.16
C TYR A 392 -0.95 -39.10 -16.39
N ASP A 393 -2.03 -38.35 -16.57
CA ASP A 393 -3.35 -38.95 -16.80
C ASP A 393 -3.38 -39.70 -18.14
N SER A 394 -3.85 -40.96 -18.14
CA SER A 394 -3.85 -41.83 -19.33
C SER A 394 -4.70 -41.30 -20.49
N THR A 395 -5.64 -40.39 -20.23
CA THR A 395 -6.42 -39.70 -21.28
C THR A 395 -5.56 -38.85 -22.21
N ILE A 396 -4.32 -38.54 -21.81
CA ILE A 396 -3.30 -37.89 -22.64
C ILE A 396 -2.88 -38.79 -23.82
N GLY A 397 -2.98 -40.12 -23.68
CA GLY A 397 -2.47 -41.11 -24.62
C GLY A 397 -0.99 -41.45 -24.39
N GLU A 398 -0.39 -42.22 -25.29
CA GLU A 398 1.05 -42.53 -25.23
C GLU A 398 1.88 -41.23 -25.32
N ALA A 399 2.91 -41.14 -24.47
CA ALA A 399 3.80 -40.00 -24.40
C ALA A 399 5.26 -40.49 -24.36
N GLU A 400 6.08 -39.94 -25.26
CA GLU A 400 7.53 -40.14 -25.22
C GLU A 400 8.12 -39.28 -24.12
N THR A 401 8.62 -39.89 -23.05
CA THR A 401 9.22 -39.18 -21.93
C THR A 401 10.76 -39.26 -21.99
N PRO A 402 11.49 -38.32 -21.34
CA PRO A 402 12.94 -38.32 -21.37
C PRO A 402 13.56 -39.65 -20.90
N ALA A 403 14.73 -40.01 -21.43
CA ALA A 403 15.47 -41.16 -20.94
C ALA A 403 15.89 -40.95 -19.47
N GLY A 404 15.82 -42.00 -18.65
CA GLY A 404 16.23 -41.95 -17.25
C GLY A 404 15.18 -41.44 -16.26
N VAL A 405 13.96 -41.11 -16.71
CA VAL A 405 12.81 -40.87 -15.82
C VAL A 405 11.82 -42.04 -15.87
N LYS A 406 11.12 -42.27 -14.76
CA LYS A 406 10.06 -43.29 -14.66
C LYS A 406 8.71 -42.64 -14.95
N ALA A 407 8.18 -42.88 -16.15
CA ALA A 407 6.87 -42.39 -16.55
C ALA A 407 5.76 -43.43 -16.31
N VAL A 408 4.66 -43.00 -15.72
CA VAL A 408 3.49 -43.83 -15.40
C VAL A 408 2.25 -43.17 -15.98
N ALA A 409 1.59 -43.85 -16.91
CA ALA A 409 0.26 -43.49 -17.39
C ALA A 409 -0.78 -43.95 -16.36
N VAL A 410 -1.44 -43.00 -15.72
CA VAL A 410 -2.38 -43.25 -14.62
C VAL A 410 -3.82 -43.09 -15.11
N PRO A 411 -4.70 -44.09 -14.96
CA PRO A 411 -6.11 -43.99 -15.36
C PRO A 411 -6.95 -43.17 -14.36
N ALA A 412 -6.46 -42.00 -13.94
CA ALA A 412 -7.05 -41.23 -12.85
C ALA A 412 -8.44 -40.71 -13.19
N THR A 413 -8.61 -40.08 -14.37
CA THR A 413 -9.92 -39.59 -14.82
C THR A 413 -10.92 -40.73 -15.02
N GLU A 414 -10.49 -41.82 -15.64
CA GLU A 414 -11.35 -43.00 -15.89
C GLU A 414 -11.80 -43.65 -14.57
N LYS A 415 -10.86 -43.92 -13.66
CA LYS A 415 -11.15 -44.54 -12.36
C LYS A 415 -11.99 -43.65 -11.45
N ALA A 416 -11.74 -42.34 -11.44
CA ALA A 416 -12.59 -41.40 -10.70
C ALA A 416 -14.03 -41.36 -11.25
N LYS A 417 -14.20 -41.46 -12.56
CA LYS A 417 -15.51 -41.55 -13.21
C LYS A 417 -16.22 -42.86 -12.88
N GLU A 418 -15.53 -44.00 -12.89
CA GLU A 418 -16.07 -45.30 -12.45
C GLU A 418 -16.50 -45.27 -10.97
N ALA A 419 -15.75 -44.57 -10.12
CA ALA A 419 -16.09 -44.37 -8.71
C ALA A 419 -17.30 -43.44 -8.50
N GLY A 420 -17.66 -42.62 -9.50
CA GLY A 420 -18.89 -41.82 -9.51
C GLY A 420 -18.71 -40.30 -9.61
N ASP A 421 -17.48 -39.78 -9.61
CA ASP A 421 -17.20 -38.35 -9.83
C ASP A 421 -15.81 -38.14 -10.45
N GLU A 422 -15.78 -37.77 -11.73
CA GLU A 422 -14.54 -37.51 -12.48
C GLU A 422 -13.67 -36.42 -11.84
N ARG A 423 -14.24 -35.52 -11.04
CA ARG A 423 -13.50 -34.44 -10.37
C ARG A 423 -12.57 -34.96 -9.28
N ALA A 424 -12.73 -36.22 -8.85
CA ALA A 424 -11.85 -36.88 -7.89
C ALA A 424 -10.60 -37.51 -8.53
N ALA A 425 -10.36 -37.30 -9.83
CA ALA A 425 -9.14 -37.74 -10.51
C ALA A 425 -7.86 -37.23 -9.82
N ASN A 426 -7.93 -36.04 -9.25
CA ASN A 426 -6.85 -35.45 -8.47
C ASN A 426 -6.54 -36.26 -7.19
N SER A 427 -7.57 -36.74 -6.48
CA SER A 427 -7.42 -37.60 -5.30
C SER A 427 -6.87 -38.97 -5.68
N PHE A 428 -7.29 -39.52 -6.82
CA PHE A 428 -6.72 -40.78 -7.34
C PHE A 428 -5.24 -40.63 -7.66
N MET A 429 -4.85 -39.52 -8.31
CA MET A 429 -3.46 -39.23 -8.65
C MET A 429 -2.57 -39.06 -7.41
N LEU A 430 -3.08 -38.41 -6.35
CA LEU A 430 -2.43 -38.37 -5.04
C LEU A 430 -2.32 -39.76 -4.40
N GLY A 431 -3.35 -40.60 -4.56
CA GLY A 431 -3.33 -42.00 -4.16
C GLY A 431 -2.21 -42.77 -4.84
N VAL A 432 -2.04 -42.61 -6.14
CA VAL A 432 -0.92 -43.22 -6.88
C VAL A 432 0.43 -42.74 -6.33
N LEU A 433 0.58 -41.44 -6.10
CA LEU A 433 1.78 -40.87 -5.50
C LEU A 433 2.12 -41.52 -4.14
N LEU A 434 1.11 -41.72 -3.29
CA LEU A 434 1.21 -42.42 -2.01
C LEU A 434 1.59 -43.91 -2.21
N GLY A 435 0.91 -44.62 -3.10
CA GLY A 435 1.12 -46.05 -3.33
C GLY A 435 2.52 -46.40 -3.85
N LEU A 436 3.11 -45.51 -4.65
CA LEU A 436 4.50 -45.62 -5.10
C LEU A 436 5.53 -45.30 -3.99
N ASN A 437 5.09 -44.72 -2.88
CA ASN A 437 5.91 -44.29 -1.74
C ASN A 437 7.09 -43.38 -2.15
N VAL A 438 6.93 -42.58 -3.20
CA VAL A 438 8.01 -41.70 -3.71
C VAL A 438 8.19 -40.43 -2.88
N THR A 439 7.19 -40.07 -2.07
CA THR A 439 7.27 -38.94 -1.15
C THR A 439 7.77 -39.32 0.24
N GLY A 440 7.80 -40.61 0.61
CA GLY A 440 8.15 -41.04 1.97
C GLY A 440 7.23 -40.53 3.08
N LEU A 441 6.05 -40.02 2.71
CA LEU A 441 5.01 -39.57 3.64
C LEU A 441 4.06 -40.73 3.97
N GLU A 442 3.55 -40.74 5.20
CA GLU A 442 2.62 -41.77 5.67
C GLU A 442 1.20 -41.58 5.10
N GLU A 443 0.49 -42.68 4.94
CA GLU A 443 -0.89 -42.70 4.41
C GLU A 443 -1.85 -41.82 5.23
N GLU A 444 -1.72 -41.83 6.56
CA GLU A 444 -2.56 -41.00 7.44
C GLU A 444 -2.36 -39.49 7.19
N ALA A 445 -1.14 -39.05 6.88
CA ALA A 445 -0.86 -37.65 6.58
C ALA A 445 -1.62 -37.19 5.32
N PHE A 446 -1.71 -38.04 4.29
CA PHE A 446 -2.52 -37.76 3.10
C PHE A 446 -4.02 -37.74 3.41
N LYS A 447 -4.52 -38.71 4.18
CA LYS A 447 -5.95 -38.81 4.53
C LYS A 447 -6.43 -37.60 5.32
N GLU A 448 -5.64 -37.17 6.30
CA GLU A 448 -5.94 -35.99 7.10
C GLU A 448 -5.84 -34.69 6.27
N ALA A 449 -4.79 -34.53 5.46
CA ALA A 449 -4.64 -33.35 4.60
C ALA A 449 -5.79 -33.23 3.59
N LEU A 450 -6.22 -34.36 3.03
CA LEU A 450 -7.38 -34.40 2.15
C LEU A 450 -8.67 -34.01 2.90
N ALA A 451 -8.86 -34.52 4.12
CA ALA A 451 -10.02 -34.17 4.94
C ALA A 451 -10.08 -32.68 5.27
N GLU A 452 -8.93 -32.08 5.57
CA GLU A 452 -8.78 -30.65 5.87
C GLU A 452 -9.05 -29.78 4.64
N ASN A 453 -8.52 -30.15 3.48
CA ASN A 453 -8.79 -29.44 2.21
C ASN A 453 -10.27 -29.43 1.82
N PHE A 454 -11.03 -30.45 2.24
CA PHE A 454 -12.48 -30.55 2.03
C PHE A 454 -13.30 -30.34 3.31
N ALA A 455 -12.74 -29.62 4.29
CA ALA A 455 -13.40 -29.35 5.57
C ALA A 455 -14.83 -28.79 5.38
N GLY A 456 -15.75 -29.26 6.23
CA GLY A 456 -17.17 -28.91 6.15
C GLY A 456 -17.98 -29.70 5.12
N LYS A 457 -17.39 -30.64 4.37
CA LYS A 457 -18.10 -31.53 3.42
C LYS A 457 -17.87 -33.02 3.72
N PRO A 458 -18.46 -33.59 4.80
CA PRO A 458 -18.15 -34.95 5.25
C PRO A 458 -18.31 -36.05 4.19
N LYS A 459 -19.34 -35.93 3.34
CA LYS A 459 -19.57 -36.88 2.23
C LYS A 459 -18.47 -36.83 1.17
N VAL A 460 -17.96 -35.64 0.88
CA VAL A 460 -16.88 -35.42 -0.10
C VAL A 460 -15.56 -35.95 0.45
N ILE A 461 -15.28 -35.75 1.75
CA ILE A 461 -14.10 -36.27 2.42
C ILE A 461 -14.06 -37.81 2.30
N LYS A 462 -15.11 -38.49 2.77
CA LYS A 462 -15.16 -39.96 2.75
C LYS A 462 -14.99 -40.52 1.33
N PHE A 463 -15.68 -39.92 0.36
CA PHE A 463 -15.56 -40.34 -1.04
C PHE A 463 -14.13 -40.15 -1.59
N ASN A 464 -13.52 -38.99 -1.36
CA ASN A 464 -12.17 -38.72 -1.88
C ASN A 464 -11.09 -39.55 -1.16
N GLN A 465 -11.28 -39.89 0.12
CA GLN A 465 -10.40 -40.83 0.82
C GLN A 465 -10.46 -42.24 0.21
N GLN A 466 -11.66 -42.73 -0.14
CA GLN A 466 -11.82 -44.00 -0.85
C GLN A 466 -11.14 -43.98 -2.24
N VAL A 467 -11.29 -42.88 -2.97
CA VAL A 467 -10.63 -42.71 -4.29
C VAL A 467 -9.10 -42.63 -4.14
N LEU A 468 -8.60 -42.01 -3.07
CA LEU A 468 -7.17 -41.95 -2.75
C LEU A 468 -6.62 -43.35 -2.39
N GLU A 469 -7.33 -44.12 -1.57
CA GLU A 469 -6.97 -45.52 -1.25
C GLU A 469 -6.93 -46.40 -2.50
N ALA A 470 -7.96 -46.31 -3.35
CA ALA A 470 -8.02 -47.05 -4.61
C ALA A 470 -6.86 -46.69 -5.56
N GLY A 471 -6.45 -45.42 -5.60
CA GLY A 471 -5.26 -44.98 -6.34
C GLY A 471 -3.96 -45.60 -5.79
N ALA A 472 -3.83 -45.67 -4.47
CA ALA A 472 -2.67 -46.26 -3.82
C ALA A 472 -2.58 -47.78 -4.06
N GLU A 473 -3.69 -48.49 -3.97
CA GLU A 473 -3.79 -49.93 -4.30
C GLU A 473 -3.45 -50.18 -5.76
N TRP A 474 -4.04 -49.40 -6.68
CA TRP A 474 -3.75 -49.51 -8.10
C TRP A 474 -2.25 -49.35 -8.40
N ALA A 475 -1.58 -48.37 -7.77
CA ALA A 475 -0.15 -48.16 -7.96
C ALA A 475 0.69 -49.35 -7.46
N ARG A 476 0.36 -49.90 -6.28
CA ARG A 476 1.06 -51.05 -5.69
C ARG A 476 0.93 -52.31 -6.56
N GLU A 477 -0.20 -52.49 -7.25
CA GLU A 477 -0.46 -53.65 -8.10
C GLU A 477 0.11 -53.50 -9.52
N ASN A 478 0.07 -52.30 -10.08
CA ASN A 478 0.30 -52.08 -11.51
C ASN A 478 1.66 -51.44 -11.84
N VAL A 479 2.36 -50.87 -10.86
CA VAL A 479 3.64 -50.19 -11.08
C VAL A 479 4.74 -50.87 -10.28
N LYS A 480 5.74 -51.41 -10.99
CA LYS A 480 6.96 -51.94 -10.36
C LYS A 480 7.96 -50.80 -10.17
N VAL A 481 8.13 -50.37 -8.92
CA VAL A 481 9.06 -49.28 -8.53
C VAL A 481 10.49 -49.75 -8.54
#